data_AF-R8VY13-F1
#
_entry.id   AF-R8VY13-F1
#
_cell.length_a   1.000
_cell.length_b   1.000
_cell.length_c   1.000
_cell.angle_alpha   90.00
_cell.angle_beta   90.00
_cell.angle_gamma   90.00
#
_symmetry.space_group_name_H-M   'P 1'
#
loop_
_entity.id
_entity.type
_entity.pdbx_description
1 polymer ?
#
loop_
_entity_poly.entity_id
_entity_poly.type
_entity_poly.pdbx_seq_one_letter_code
_entity_poly.pdbx_strand_id
1 'polypeptide(L)'
;MKTLTYTARKRFTMYFGLIESLVALCILIAGIICRNTANILQNSDTFSAFIGISAGMFGAGLATFLRTRSLLHDEKRLKASEVCEMDERNQYIAGQSARLAFWTTMVLTYITAFFALFFSTALYFFLCFQILVMLVIYLVFARIIGRKFC
;
A
#
# COMPACT_ATOMS: atom_id res chain seq x y z
N MET A 1 -9.47 16.78 -23.25
CA MET A 1 -9.09 15.97 -22.06
C MET A 1 -7.66 16.32 -21.67
N LYS A 2 -7.41 16.96 -20.52
CA LYS A 2 -6.04 17.04 -20.01
C LYS A 2 -5.75 15.71 -19.31
N THR A 3 -5.17 14.76 -20.04
CA THR A 3 -4.52 13.61 -19.41
C THR A 3 -3.56 14.15 -18.35
N LEU A 4 -3.64 13.65 -17.11
CA LEU A 4 -2.65 13.98 -16.09
C LEU A 4 -1.28 13.69 -16.69
N THR A 5 -0.41 14.71 -16.72
CA THR A 5 0.95 14.56 -17.26
C THR A 5 1.64 13.42 -16.53
N TYR A 6 2.50 12.68 -17.23
CA TYR A 6 3.26 11.58 -16.64
C TYR A 6 4.03 12.03 -15.38
N THR A 7 4.55 13.25 -15.42
CA THR A 7 5.19 13.92 -14.28
C THR A 7 4.27 14.08 -13.07
N ALA A 8 2.99 14.42 -13.26
CA ALA A 8 2.01 14.53 -12.19
C ALA A 8 1.70 13.15 -11.59
N ARG A 9 1.56 12.10 -12.41
CA ARG A 9 1.36 10.72 -11.92
C ARG A 9 2.51 10.26 -11.03
N LYS A 10 3.76 10.50 -11.45
CA LYS A 10 4.95 10.16 -10.65
C LYS A 10 5.05 10.99 -9.37
N ARG A 11 4.65 12.26 -9.38
CA ARG A 11 4.55 13.06 -8.15
C ARG A 11 3.53 12.48 -7.18
N PHE A 12 2.38 12.01 -7.65
CA PHE A 12 1.43 11.30 -6.79
C PHE A 12 2.06 10.06 -6.17
N THR A 13 2.71 9.20 -6.98
CA THR A 13 3.42 8.01 -6.46
C THR A 13 4.47 8.37 -5.41
N MET A 14 5.22 9.45 -5.63
CA MET A 14 6.21 9.95 -4.68
C MET A 14 5.57 10.36 -3.34
N TYR A 15 4.49 11.13 -3.36
CA TYR A 15 3.79 11.53 -2.14
C TYR A 15 3.15 10.34 -1.43
N PHE A 16 2.56 9.39 -2.17
CA PHE A 16 2.02 8.17 -1.59
C PHE A 16 3.09 7.34 -0.86
N GLY A 17 4.26 7.13 -1.47
CA GLY A 17 5.37 6.42 -0.81
C GLY A 17 5.89 7.15 0.43
N LEU A 18 5.89 8.48 0.43
CA LEU A 18 6.24 9.28 1.61
C LEU A 18 5.19 9.15 2.73
N ILE A 19 3.90 9.21 2.39
CA ILE A 19 2.81 9.04 3.36
C ILE A 19 2.86 7.63 3.97
N GLU A 20 3.03 6.60 3.15
CA GLU A 20 3.20 5.21 3.61
C GLU A 20 4.36 5.08 4.61
N SER A 21 5.51 5.66 4.27
CA SER A 21 6.68 5.68 5.14
C SER A 21 6.38 6.39 6.47
N LEU A 22 5.76 7.57 6.45
CA LEU A 22 5.41 8.30 7.68
C LEU A 22 4.44 7.51 8.56
N VAL A 23 3.41 6.90 7.97
CA VAL A 23 2.44 6.06 8.71
C VAL A 23 3.15 4.87 9.35
N ALA A 24 4.02 4.17 8.60
CA ALA A 24 4.79 3.04 9.13
C ALA A 24 5.71 3.47 10.29
N LEU A 25 6.35 4.64 10.18
CA LEU A 25 7.18 5.20 11.25
C LEU A 25 6.36 5.53 12.51
N CYS A 26 5.19 6.15 12.35
CA CYS A 26 4.29 6.44 13.46
C CYS A 26 3.83 5.16 14.18
N ILE A 27 3.47 4.12 13.43
CA ILE A 27 3.08 2.82 13.98
C ILE A 27 4.24 2.18 14.75
N LEU A 28 5.45 2.20 14.18
CA LEU A 28 6.66 1.67 14.82
C LEU A 28 6.93 2.38 16.17
N ILE A 29 6.90 3.72 16.18
CA ILE A 29 7.12 4.52 17.39
C ILE A 29 6.03 4.23 18.43
N ALA A 30 4.76 4.21 18.01
CA ALA A 30 3.64 3.91 18.90
C ALA A 30 3.78 2.51 19.54
N GLY A 31 4.19 1.50 18.77
CA GLY A 31 4.43 0.15 19.29
C GLY A 31 5.56 0.09 20.32
N ILE A 32 6.65 0.84 20.12
CA ILE A 32 7.76 0.93 21.09
C ILE A 32 7.29 1.60 22.39
N ILE A 33 6.53 2.69 22.30
CA ILE A 33 5.98 3.40 23.46
C ILE A 33 5.01 2.49 24.23
N CYS A 34 4.07 1.83 23.53
CA CYS A 34 3.11 0.92 24.15
C CYS A 34 3.79 -0.24 24.89
N ARG A 35 4.90 -0.77 24.36
CA ARG A 35 5.69 -1.78 25.07
C ARG A 35 6.31 -1.22 26.35
N ASN A 36 6.97 -0.06 26.27
CA ASN A 36 7.71 0.51 27.38
C ASN A 36 6.80 1.06 28.50
N THR A 37 5.61 1.58 28.16
CA THR A 37 4.70 2.22 29.11
C THR A 37 3.57 1.32 29.59
N ALA A 38 2.95 0.56 28.67
CA ALA A 38 1.73 -0.19 28.98
C ALA A 38 1.97 -1.71 29.14
N ASN A 39 3.18 -2.21 28.86
CA ASN A 39 3.52 -3.64 28.93
C ASN A 39 2.62 -4.55 28.06
N ILE A 40 1.96 -4.03 27.02
CA ILE A 40 0.97 -4.77 26.22
C ILE A 40 1.62 -5.73 25.21
N LEU A 41 2.93 -5.63 24.94
CA LEU A 41 3.71 -6.50 24.04
C LEU A 41 4.97 -7.06 24.75
N GLN A 42 4.79 -7.94 25.73
CA GLN A 42 5.91 -8.54 26.47
C GLN A 42 6.62 -9.67 25.71
N ASN A 43 5.90 -10.38 24.82
CA ASN A 43 6.46 -11.52 24.11
C ASN A 43 7.49 -11.06 23.06
N SER A 44 8.77 -11.39 23.28
CA SER A 44 9.92 -10.91 22.50
C SER A 44 9.84 -11.26 21.02
N ASP A 45 9.28 -12.42 20.69
CA ASP A 45 9.25 -12.93 19.33
C ASP A 45 8.20 -12.17 18.50
N THR A 46 7.03 -11.91 19.09
CA THR A 46 5.98 -11.11 18.44
C THR A 46 6.41 -9.65 18.26
N PHE A 47 7.15 -9.10 19.22
CA PHE A 47 7.62 -7.72 19.16
C PHE A 47 8.73 -7.53 18.12
N SER A 48 9.67 -8.48 18.02
CA SER A 48 10.73 -8.43 17.00
C SER A 48 10.16 -8.55 15.58
N ALA A 49 9.17 -9.42 15.37
CA ALA A 49 8.45 -9.52 14.10
C ALA A 49 7.71 -8.22 13.75
N PHE A 50 7.03 -7.60 14.72
CA PHE A 50 6.36 -6.31 14.55
C PHE A 50 7.34 -5.19 14.13
N ILE A 51 8.50 -5.09 14.79
CA ILE A 51 9.54 -4.13 14.42
C ILE A 51 10.03 -4.41 13.00
N GLY A 52 10.31 -5.67 12.66
CA GLY A 52 10.81 -6.07 11.35
C GLY A 52 9.86 -5.67 10.23
N ILE A 53 8.55 -5.95 10.38
CA ILE A 53 7.53 -5.59 9.39
C ILE A 53 7.41 -4.07 9.28
N SER A 54 7.33 -3.36 10.42
CA SER A 54 7.15 -1.91 10.43
C SER A 54 8.36 -1.17 9.82
N ALA A 55 9.58 -1.64 10.12
CA ALA A 55 10.81 -1.11 9.54
C ALA A 55 10.91 -1.43 8.04
N GLY A 56 10.48 -2.62 7.62
CA GLY A 56 10.41 -3.01 6.21
C GLY A 56 9.46 -2.11 5.42
N MET A 57 8.26 -1.86 5.93
CA MET A 57 7.28 -0.95 5.34
C MET A 57 7.81 0.49 5.27
N PHE A 58 8.44 0.97 6.35
CA PHE A 58 9.09 2.28 6.37
C PHE A 58 10.15 2.41 5.27
N GLY A 59 11.02 1.41 5.15
CA GLY A 59 12.08 1.35 4.14
C GLY A 59 11.55 1.26 2.72
N ALA A 60 10.49 0.49 2.47
CA ALA A 60 9.86 0.37 1.16
C ALA A 60 9.24 1.70 0.69
N GLY A 61 8.52 2.39 1.57
CA GLY A 61 7.96 3.71 1.27
C GLY A 61 9.06 4.75 0.99
N LEU A 62 10.12 4.75 1.82
CA LEU A 62 11.26 5.66 1.65
C LEU A 62 12.04 5.39 0.36
N ALA A 63 12.30 4.13 0.03
CA ALA A 63 12.95 3.73 -1.22
C ALA A 63 12.13 4.18 -2.44
N THR A 64 10.81 4.00 -2.40
CA THR A 64 9.89 4.48 -3.44
C THR A 64 9.95 5.99 -3.59
N PHE A 65 9.96 6.74 -2.49
CA PHE A 65 10.11 8.19 -2.49
C PHE A 65 11.44 8.63 -3.13
N LEU A 66 12.57 8.07 -2.69
CA LEU A 66 13.90 8.43 -3.18
C LEU A 66 14.09 8.09 -4.66
N ARG A 67 13.67 6.88 -5.07
CA ARG A 67 13.75 6.43 -6.47
C ARG A 67 12.90 7.31 -7.39
N THR A 68 11.69 7.66 -6.96
CA THR A 68 10.78 8.51 -7.75
C THR A 68 11.28 9.96 -7.81
N ARG A 69 11.81 10.49 -6.70
CA ARG A 69 12.44 11.81 -6.67
C ARG A 69 13.65 11.90 -7.59
N SER A 70 14.50 10.87 -7.59
CA SER A 70 15.64 10.77 -8.52
C SER A 70 15.18 10.74 -9.98
N LEU A 71 14.14 9.96 -10.29
CA LEU A 71 13.57 9.89 -11.64
C LEU A 71 12.97 11.22 -12.10
N LEU A 72 12.33 11.98 -11.21
CA LEU A 72 11.76 13.30 -11.49
C LEU A 72 12.82 14.37 -11.75
N HIS A 73 14.06 14.18 -11.28
CA HIS A 73 15.16 15.13 -11.47
C HIS A 73 15.90 14.94 -12.80
N ASP A 74 15.88 13.72 -13.36
CA ASP A 74 16.54 13.40 -14.62
C ASP A 74 15.53 13.36 -15.78
N GLU A 75 15.52 14.42 -16.59
CA GLU A 75 14.57 14.57 -17.70
C GLU A 75 14.76 13.48 -18.78
N LYS A 76 15.98 13.01 -19.04
CA LYS A 76 16.24 11.98 -20.05
C LYS A 76 15.66 10.64 -19.60
N ARG A 77 15.89 10.26 -18.34
CA ARG A 77 15.34 9.02 -17.77
C ARG A 77 13.83 9.09 -17.60
N LEU A 78 13.28 10.27 -17.32
CA LEU A 78 11.85 10.49 -17.20
C LEU A 78 11.14 10.25 -18.54
N LYS A 79 11.64 10.83 -19.64
CA LYS A 79 11.08 10.63 -20.99
C LYS A 79 11.18 9.18 -21.44
N ALA A 80 12.32 8.52 -21.20
CA ALA A 80 12.47 7.10 -21.53
C ALA A 80 11.47 6.22 -20.74
N SER A 81 11.24 6.54 -19.47
CA SER A 81 10.28 5.80 -18.64
C SER A 81 8.83 6.09 -19.04
N GLU A 82 8.52 7.32 -19.47
CA GLU A 82 7.19 7.69 -19.97
C GLU A 82 6.80 6.85 -21.18
N VAL A 83 7.69 6.74 -22.18
CA VAL A 83 7.43 5.93 -23.38
C VAL A 83 7.19 4.46 -23.03
N CYS A 84 8.00 3.91 -22.13
CA CYS A 84 7.87 2.51 -21.71
C CYS A 84 6.59 2.27 -20.90
N GLU A 85 6.26 3.13 -19.94
CA GLU A 85 5.09 2.94 -19.07
C GLU A 85 3.76 3.29 -19.75
N MET A 86 3.77 4.21 -20.72
CA MET A 86 2.57 4.61 -21.46
C MET A 86 2.26 3.71 -22.65
N ASP A 87 3.08 2.72 -22.95
CA ASP A 87 2.73 1.66 -23.91
C ASP A 87 1.42 0.98 -23.52
N GLU A 88 0.48 0.89 -24.46
CA GLU A 88 -0.85 0.29 -24.26
C GLU A 88 -0.77 -1.11 -23.67
N ARG A 89 0.23 -1.90 -24.09
CA ARG A 89 0.44 -3.26 -23.58
C ARG A 89 0.84 -3.24 -22.11
N ASN A 90 1.73 -2.35 -21.71
CA ASN A 90 2.17 -2.23 -20.33
C ASN A 90 1.06 -1.70 -19.42
N GLN A 91 0.26 -0.75 -19.89
CA GLN A 91 -0.92 -0.27 -19.16
C GLN A 91 -1.94 -1.38 -18.94
N TYR A 92 -2.20 -2.19 -19.97
CA TYR A 92 -3.11 -3.33 -19.86
C TYR A 92 -2.61 -4.38 -18.85
N ILE A 93 -1.33 -4.77 -18.95
CA ILE A 93 -0.73 -5.73 -18.01
C ILE A 93 -0.77 -5.17 -16.58
N ALA A 94 -0.39 -3.91 -16.37
CA ALA A 94 -0.40 -3.29 -15.04
C ALA A 94 -1.82 -3.27 -14.44
N GLY A 95 -2.84 -2.90 -15.22
CA GLY A 95 -4.23 -2.89 -14.78
C GLY A 95 -4.74 -4.29 -14.44
N GLN A 96 -4.45 -5.29 -15.28
CA GLN A 96 -4.87 -6.67 -15.06
C GLN A 96 -4.17 -7.29 -13.84
N SER A 97 -2.86 -7.06 -13.71
CA SER A 97 -2.07 -7.53 -12.57
C SER A 97 -2.53 -6.91 -11.26
N ALA A 98 -2.83 -5.59 -11.23
CA ALA A 98 -3.35 -4.93 -10.04
C ALA A 98 -4.72 -5.48 -9.63
N ARG A 99 -5.59 -5.77 -10.59
CA ARG A 99 -6.90 -6.39 -10.32
C ARG A 99 -6.75 -7.79 -9.74
N LEU A 100 -5.88 -8.63 -10.32
CA LEU A 100 -5.62 -9.98 -9.81
C LEU A 100 -4.99 -9.93 -8.42
N ALA A 101 -4.01 -9.05 -8.20
CA ALA A 101 -3.39 -8.87 -6.89
C ALA A 101 -4.42 -8.49 -5.82
N PHE A 102 -5.32 -7.54 -6.12
CA PHE A 102 -6.39 -7.14 -5.21
C PHE A 102 -7.30 -8.33 -4.81
N TRP A 103 -7.75 -9.12 -5.80
CA TRP A 103 -8.57 -10.31 -5.54
C TRP A 103 -7.82 -11.35 -4.71
N THR A 104 -6.56 -11.62 -5.04
CA THR A 104 -5.72 -12.54 -4.27
C THR A 104 -5.55 -12.07 -2.83
N THR A 105 -5.31 -10.78 -2.59
CA THR A 105 -5.22 -10.23 -1.22
C THR A 105 -6.53 -10.37 -0.46
N MET A 106 -7.69 -10.17 -1.10
CA MET A 106 -8.99 -10.42 -0.46
C MET A 106 -9.15 -11.88 -0.05
N VAL A 107 -8.84 -12.82 -0.94
CA VAL A 107 -8.94 -14.27 -0.67
C VAL A 107 -8.00 -14.67 0.47
N LEU A 108 -6.75 -14.21 0.44
CA LEU A 108 -5.80 -14.48 1.53
C LEU A 108 -6.29 -13.92 2.86
N THR A 109 -6.83 -12.70 2.87
CA THR A 109 -7.40 -12.07 4.07
C THR A 109 -8.60 -12.86 4.60
N TYR A 110 -9.44 -13.39 3.71
CA TYR A 110 -10.56 -14.26 4.09
C TYR A 110 -10.09 -15.58 4.71
N ILE A 111 -9.07 -16.22 4.12
CA ILE A 111 -8.46 -17.42 4.69
C ILE A 111 -7.89 -17.11 6.09
N THR A 112 -7.16 -15.99 6.24
CA THR A 112 -6.65 -15.55 7.55
C THR A 112 -7.77 -15.29 8.55
N ALA A 113 -8.88 -14.68 8.12
CA ALA A 113 -10.05 -14.46 8.96
C ALA A 113 -10.65 -15.81 9.42
N PHE A 114 -10.80 -16.78 8.53
CA PHE A 114 -11.30 -18.11 8.90
C PHE A 114 -10.43 -18.74 10.00
N PHE A 115 -9.10 -18.70 9.87
CA PHE A 115 -8.21 -19.19 10.93
C PHE A 115 -8.31 -18.36 12.21
N ALA A 116 -8.48 -17.05 12.11
CA ALA A 116 -8.64 -16.17 13.26
C ALA A 116 -9.84 -16.54 14.15
N LEU A 117 -10.88 -17.16 13.58
CA LEU A 117 -12.05 -17.64 14.32
C LEU A 117 -11.67 -18.55 15.49
N PHE A 118 -10.61 -19.35 15.34
CA PHE A 118 -10.15 -20.30 16.36
C PHE A 118 -9.29 -19.66 17.46
N PHE A 119 -8.77 -18.44 17.24
CA PHE A 119 -7.86 -17.77 18.17
C PHE A 119 -8.50 -16.57 18.87
N SER A 120 -9.24 -15.75 18.13
CA SER A 120 -9.85 -14.53 18.66
C SER A 120 -11.01 -14.05 17.80
N THR A 121 -12.21 -14.01 18.39
CA THR A 121 -13.41 -13.47 17.75
C THR A 121 -13.25 -12.00 17.37
N ALA A 122 -12.50 -11.22 18.17
CA ALA A 122 -12.21 -9.82 17.85
C ALA A 122 -11.34 -9.69 16.59
N LEU A 123 -10.33 -10.56 16.42
CA LEU A 123 -9.46 -10.57 15.25
C LEU A 123 -10.23 -11.00 13.99
N TYR A 124 -11.15 -11.95 14.12
CA TYR A 124 -12.07 -12.33 13.04
C TYR A 124 -12.88 -11.13 12.54
N PHE A 125 -13.61 -10.43 13.43
CA PHE A 125 -14.42 -9.28 13.04
C PHE A 125 -13.59 -8.14 12.46
N PHE A 126 -12.38 -7.91 12.98
CA PHE A 126 -11.45 -6.93 12.43
C PHE A 126 -11.06 -7.25 10.98
N LEU A 127 -10.71 -8.50 10.67
CA LEU A 127 -10.36 -8.92 9.31
C LEU A 127 -11.57 -8.90 8.37
N CYS A 128 -12.78 -9.23 8.84
CA CYS A 128 -14.01 -9.06 8.06
C CYS A 128 -14.28 -7.58 7.75
N PHE A 129 -14.09 -6.68 8.72
CA PHE A 129 -14.20 -5.25 8.50
C PHE A 129 -13.15 -4.74 7.50
N GLN A 130 -11.91 -5.23 7.57
CA GLN A 130 -10.86 -4.91 6.61
C GLN A 130 -11.24 -5.28 5.17
N ILE A 131 -11.86 -6.46 4.98
CA ILE A 131 -12.41 -6.87 3.67
C ILE A 131 -13.45 -5.85 3.18
N LEU A 132 -14.40 -5.45 4.03
CA LEU A 132 -15.41 -4.46 3.67
C LEU A 132 -14.78 -3.11 3.30
N VAL A 133 -13.80 -2.63 4.07
CA VAL A 133 -13.08 -1.38 3.78
C VAL A 133 -12.35 -1.46 2.43
N MET A 134 -11.64 -2.55 2.16
CA MET A 134 -10.97 -2.76 0.87
C MET A 134 -11.96 -2.75 -0.30
N LEU A 135 -13.14 -3.36 -0.13
CA LEU A 135 -14.19 -3.38 -1.16
C LEU A 135 -14.80 -1.99 -1.38
N VAL A 136 -15.07 -1.24 -0.32
CA VAL A 136 -15.55 0.15 -0.41
C VAL A 136 -14.53 1.02 -1.14
N ILE A 137 -13.24 0.92 -0.80
CA ILE A 137 -12.17 1.66 -1.47
C ILE A 137 -12.11 1.30 -2.95
N TYR A 138 -12.20 0.02 -3.29
CA TYR A 138 -12.25 -0.44 -4.68
C TYR A 138 -13.44 0.18 -5.44
N LEU A 139 -14.64 0.14 -4.87
CA LEU A 139 -15.83 0.72 -5.48
C LEU A 139 -15.74 2.25 -5.63
N VAL A 140 -15.19 2.95 -4.64
CA VAL A 140 -14.96 4.40 -4.70
C VAL A 140 -14.00 4.73 -5.82
N PHE A 141 -12.87 4.03 -5.94
CA PHE A 141 -11.93 4.25 -7.04
C PHE A 141 -12.52 3.86 -8.39
N ALA A 142 -13.22 2.72 -8.48
CA ALA A 142 -13.91 2.31 -9.69
C ALA A 142 -14.95 3.34 -10.13
N ARG A 143 -15.67 3.98 -9.19
CA ARG A 143 -16.64 5.04 -9.48
C ARG A 143 -15.96 6.34 -9.90
N ILE A 144 -14.90 6.77 -9.21
CA ILE A 144 -14.15 7.99 -9.57
C ILE A 144 -13.51 7.86 -10.94
N ILE A 145 -12.93 6.69 -11.24
CA ILE A 145 -12.32 6.38 -12.52
C ILE A 145 -13.42 6.24 -13.58
N GLY A 146 -14.46 5.43 -13.34
CA GLY A 146 -15.57 5.23 -14.28
C GLY A 146 -16.26 6.53 -14.70
N ARG A 147 -16.49 7.48 -13.77
CA ARG A 147 -17.06 8.80 -14.08
C ARG A 147 -16.13 9.73 -14.87
N LYS A 148 -14.84 9.41 -14.96
CA LYS A 148 -13.86 10.18 -15.74
C LYS A 148 -13.63 9.60 -17.13
N PHE A 149 -14.07 8.37 -17.40
CA PHE A 149 -13.82 7.65 -18.66
C PHE A 149 -15.09 7.25 -19.43
N CYS A 150 -16.27 7.34 -18.82
CA CYS A 150 -17.58 7.39 -19.50
C CYS A 150 -18.15 8.81 -19.40
#